data_AF-A0A916DFQ9-F1
#
_entry.id   AF-A0A916DFQ9-F1
#
_cell.length_a   1.000
_cell.length_b   1.000
_cell.length_c   1.000
_cell.angle_alpha   90.00
_cell.angle_beta   90.00
_cell.angle_gamma   90.00
#
_symmetry.space_group_name_H-M   'P 1'
#
loop_
_entity.id
_entity.type
_entity.pdbx_description
1 polymer ?
#
loop_
_entity_poly.entity_id
_entity_poly.type
_entity_poly.pdbx_seq_one_letter_code
_entity_poly.pdbx_strand_id
1 'polypeptide(L)'
;MSDNDTITFGQTLLRTWSRFNVDALLRLNTAGEKNIPDKGPLLIAANHASSLDAPVLSYFLPPTTWYVGPGDFKLIFPSNLIVKWSRTIRVKRANSLELEGLRRMIDVLKKGGMLLIFPEGGTWEKPLHQAKEGVAYLSMVTQTPILPVGIGGAYGTWSEVFRLKRPMISVKFGEVIPPVPQVAHAHRNAVLENATRDLMDRIYRLLPGPDQKRYDELARRQYDLYTEIWRGDVPQMVDLPGRTALGELIQKPNLLNPFVRNAGLPIDPLRFHGRRFPVGALQLAVKSLKNTQQPSLQEYLEYRLGSDKTTAIQFALDALQQIANTEGVTGISLKPVWR
;
A
#
# COMPACT_ATOMS: atom_id res chain seq x y z
N MET A 1 21.16 -0.81 30.31
CA MET A 1 20.13 0.06 29.69
C MET A 1 18.86 -0.75 29.62
N SER A 2 17.73 -0.22 30.10
CA SER A 2 16.45 -0.93 30.01
C SER A 2 15.99 -0.99 28.54
N ASP A 3 15.13 -1.94 28.18
CA ASP A 3 14.55 -2.01 26.82
C ASP A 3 13.89 -0.68 26.40
N ASN A 4 13.34 0.08 27.36
CA ASN A 4 12.76 1.39 27.08
C ASN A 4 13.80 2.44 26.67
N ASP A 5 15.02 2.40 27.22
CA ASP A 5 16.09 3.37 26.92
C ASP A 5 16.64 3.17 25.51
N THR A 6 16.89 1.90 25.14
CA THR A 6 17.38 1.52 23.81
C THR A 6 16.38 1.88 22.71
N ILE A 7 15.08 1.72 22.99
CA ILE A 7 14.03 2.06 22.03
C ILE A 7 13.90 3.59 21.86
N THR A 8 14.00 4.36 22.95
CA THR A 8 13.94 5.83 22.90
C THR A 8 15.14 6.42 22.12
N PHE A 9 16.30 5.79 22.26
CA PHE A 9 17.50 6.13 21.47
C PHE A 9 17.32 5.87 19.97
N GLY A 10 16.80 4.69 19.60
CA GLY A 10 16.52 4.36 18.19
C GLY A 10 15.55 5.33 17.53
N GLN A 11 14.50 5.74 18.23
CA GLN A 11 13.51 6.68 17.72
C GLN A 11 14.06 8.10 17.53
N THR A 12 14.94 8.53 18.43
CA THR A 12 15.67 9.81 18.28
C THR A 12 16.59 9.75 17.08
N LEU A 13 17.32 8.65 16.89
CA LEU A 13 18.15 8.43 15.72
C LEU A 13 17.34 8.44 14.42
N LEU A 14 16.18 7.77 14.40
CA LEU A 14 15.27 7.78 13.25
C LEU A 14 14.80 9.19 12.90
N ARG A 15 14.42 10.00 13.90
CA ARG A 15 13.98 11.38 13.67
C ARG A 15 15.12 12.23 13.11
N THR A 16 16.32 12.14 13.69
CA THR A 16 17.51 12.87 13.22
C THR A 16 17.90 12.43 11.80
N TRP A 17 17.91 11.12 11.54
CA TRP A 17 18.17 10.57 10.21
C TRP A 17 17.11 11.05 9.21
N SER A 18 15.82 11.03 9.59
CA SER A 18 14.74 11.49 8.71
C SER A 18 14.88 12.98 8.39
N ARG A 19 15.18 13.82 9.39
CA ARG A 19 15.46 15.25 9.20
C ARG A 19 16.58 15.49 8.21
N PHE A 20 17.73 14.87 8.43
CA PHE A 20 18.88 15.00 7.53
C PHE A 20 18.54 14.59 6.10
N ASN A 21 17.91 13.42 5.90
CA ASN A 21 17.60 12.92 4.56
C ASN A 21 16.51 13.75 3.87
N VAL A 22 15.47 14.16 4.59
CA VAL A 22 14.40 14.99 4.03
C VAL A 22 14.94 16.36 3.64
N ASP A 23 15.72 17.00 4.51
CA ASP A 23 16.32 18.32 4.23
C ASP A 23 17.36 18.26 3.11
N ALA A 24 18.07 17.15 2.94
CA ALA A 24 19.02 16.96 1.84
C ALA A 24 18.34 16.64 0.51
N LEU A 25 17.34 15.74 0.52
CA LEU A 25 16.80 15.12 -0.69
C LEU A 25 15.50 15.76 -1.19
N LEU A 26 14.77 16.49 -0.34
CA LEU A 26 13.41 16.96 -0.65
C LEU A 26 13.27 18.46 -0.36
N ARG A 27 12.14 19.03 -0.80
CA ARG A 27 11.64 20.34 -0.36
C ARG A 27 10.28 20.15 0.27
N LEU A 28 10.05 20.66 1.46
CA LEU A 28 8.77 20.51 2.15
C LEU A 28 7.90 21.75 1.98
N ASN A 29 6.62 21.53 1.70
CA ASN A 29 5.57 22.54 1.81
C ASN A 29 4.58 22.05 2.87
N THR A 30 4.55 22.71 4.03
CA THR A 30 3.86 22.19 5.20
C THR A 30 2.75 23.13 5.68
N ALA A 31 1.70 22.55 6.25
CA ALA A 31 0.64 23.31 6.89
C ALA A 31 0.00 22.51 8.04
N GLY A 32 -0.48 23.22 9.06
CA GLY A 32 -1.25 22.60 10.15
C GLY A 32 -0.40 21.88 11.21
N GLU A 33 0.92 22.04 11.22
CA GLU A 33 1.82 21.38 12.19
C GLU A 33 1.41 21.62 13.66
N LYS A 34 0.82 22.78 13.96
CA LYS A 34 0.25 23.11 15.28
C LYS A 34 -0.87 22.16 15.75
N ASN A 35 -1.47 21.40 14.84
CA ASN A 35 -2.52 20.44 15.15
C ASN A 35 -1.94 19.09 15.64
N ILE A 36 -0.62 18.91 15.62
CA ILE A 36 0.05 17.73 16.15
C ILE A 36 0.18 17.90 17.67
N PRO A 37 -0.54 17.11 18.48
CA PRO A 37 -0.34 17.09 19.93
C PRO A 37 1.05 16.57 20.31
N ASP A 38 1.63 17.12 21.37
CA ASP A 38 2.95 16.67 21.89
C ASP A 38 2.91 15.26 22.50
N LYS A 39 1.73 14.81 22.92
CA LYS A 39 1.51 13.53 23.61
C LYS A 39 0.21 12.87 23.13
N GLY A 40 0.15 11.55 23.23
CA GLY A 40 -1.04 10.77 22.92
C GLY A 40 -2.04 10.67 24.09
N PRO A 41 -3.11 9.88 23.92
CA PRO A 41 -3.32 8.96 22.79
C PRO A 41 -3.68 9.68 21.49
N LEU A 42 -3.12 9.24 20.37
CA LEU A 42 -3.44 9.79 19.05
C LEU A 42 -3.29 8.74 17.95
N LEU A 43 -4.31 8.62 17.11
CA LEU A 43 -4.24 7.92 15.84
C LEU A 43 -3.88 8.91 14.74
N ILE A 44 -2.74 8.73 14.09
CA ILE A 44 -2.35 9.57 12.95
C ILE A 44 -2.68 8.77 11.69
N ALA A 45 -3.54 9.33 10.84
CA ALA A 45 -4.04 8.66 9.65
C ALA A 45 -3.64 9.43 8.39
N ALA A 46 -2.81 8.83 7.55
CA ALA A 46 -2.31 9.46 6.33
C ALA A 46 -2.62 8.63 5.08
N ASN A 47 -2.78 9.29 3.93
CA ASN A 47 -2.76 8.59 2.64
C ASN A 47 -1.37 7.98 2.38
N HIS A 48 -1.28 6.96 1.52
CA HIS A 48 -0.03 6.21 1.29
C HIS A 48 0.30 6.08 -0.20
N ALA A 49 1.04 7.05 -0.72
CA ALA A 49 1.46 7.09 -2.12
C ALA A 49 2.86 6.49 -2.34
N SER A 50 3.71 6.44 -1.31
CA SER A 50 5.13 6.11 -1.46
C SER A 50 5.75 5.51 -0.19
N SER A 51 6.85 4.78 -0.36
CA SER A 51 7.67 4.36 0.78
C SER A 51 8.34 5.55 1.50
N LEU A 52 8.35 6.74 0.90
CA LEU A 52 8.83 7.99 1.51
C LEU A 52 7.87 8.60 2.52
N ASP A 53 6.60 8.20 2.52
CA ASP A 53 5.57 8.82 3.35
C ASP A 53 5.90 8.68 4.85
N ALA A 54 6.30 7.47 5.27
CA ALA A 54 6.69 7.23 6.66
C ALA A 54 7.93 8.03 7.11
N PRO A 55 9.08 8.03 6.38
CA PRO A 55 10.20 8.92 6.66
C PRO A 55 9.83 10.40 6.73
N VAL A 56 9.02 10.87 5.79
CA VAL A 56 8.59 12.28 5.74
C VAL A 56 7.76 12.60 6.98
N LEU A 57 6.85 11.72 7.41
CA LEU A 57 6.10 11.94 8.66
C LEU A 57 6.99 11.85 9.91
N SER A 58 8.00 10.97 9.93
CA SER A 58 8.97 10.89 11.03
C SER A 58 9.75 12.19 11.26
N TYR A 59 9.83 13.07 10.25
CA TYR A 59 10.38 14.42 10.40
C TYR A 59 9.63 15.25 11.45
N PHE A 60 8.30 15.18 11.42
CA PHE A 60 7.40 16.02 12.21
C PHE A 60 7.04 15.37 13.55
N LEU A 61 6.71 14.08 13.51
CA LEU A 61 6.06 13.39 14.61
C LEU A 61 6.98 13.22 15.83
N PRO A 62 6.42 13.16 17.06
CA PRO A 62 7.17 12.86 18.26
C PRO A 62 7.93 11.53 18.14
N PRO A 63 9.18 11.43 18.65
CA PRO A 63 9.95 10.19 18.59
C PRO A 63 9.20 8.98 19.15
N THR A 64 8.34 9.20 20.15
CA THR A 64 7.55 8.16 20.81
C THR A 64 6.48 7.51 19.93
N THR A 65 6.24 8.02 18.72
CA THR A 65 5.23 7.52 17.78
C THR A 65 5.55 6.08 17.33
N TRP A 66 4.53 5.23 17.36
CA TRP A 66 4.56 3.87 16.81
C TRP A 66 4.10 3.87 15.36
N TYR A 67 4.63 2.94 14.58
CA TYR A 67 4.33 2.80 13.15
C TYR A 67 3.65 1.46 12.90
N VAL A 68 2.71 1.40 11.97
CA VAL A 68 2.16 0.13 11.51
C VAL A 68 2.75 -0.21 10.14
N GLY A 69 3.49 -1.31 10.09
CA GLY A 69 4.24 -1.75 8.91
C GLY A 69 3.84 -3.16 8.44
N PRO A 70 4.15 -3.52 7.18
CA PRO A 70 3.92 -4.87 6.69
C PRO A 70 4.80 -5.89 7.45
N GLY A 71 4.18 -6.97 7.91
CA GLY A 71 4.87 -8.14 8.46
C GLY A 71 5.19 -9.23 7.43
N ASP A 72 4.66 -9.11 6.22
CA ASP A 72 4.67 -10.19 5.21
C ASP A 72 5.94 -10.23 4.35
N PHE A 73 6.76 -9.18 4.37
CA PHE A 73 7.96 -9.08 3.52
C PHE A 73 9.14 -8.44 4.23
N LYS A 74 10.36 -8.85 3.84
CA LYS A 74 11.58 -8.14 4.20
C LYS A 74 11.55 -6.76 3.54
N LEU A 75 11.64 -5.73 4.37
CA LEU A 75 11.77 -4.36 3.92
C LEU A 75 13.19 -4.12 3.39
N ILE A 76 13.32 -3.36 2.30
CA ILE A 76 14.61 -2.98 1.69
C ILE A 76 14.99 -1.58 2.18
N PHE A 77 16.27 -1.24 2.15
CA PHE A 77 16.72 0.11 2.48
C PHE A 77 15.97 1.20 1.67
N PRO A 78 15.55 2.31 2.32
CA PRO A 78 15.74 2.64 3.75
C PRO A 78 14.63 2.12 4.68
N SER A 79 13.58 1.48 4.16
CA SER A 79 12.43 1.02 4.98
C SER A 79 12.80 -0.01 6.06
N ASN A 80 13.91 -0.76 5.90
CA ASN A 80 14.45 -1.63 6.94
C ASN A 80 15.00 -0.85 8.16
N LEU A 81 15.58 0.33 7.95
CA LEU A 81 16.10 1.18 9.03
C LEU A 81 14.98 1.77 9.86
N ILE A 82 13.90 2.21 9.20
CA ILE A 82 12.69 2.67 9.88
C ILE A 82 12.20 1.57 10.81
N VAL A 83 12.07 0.33 10.34
CA VAL A 83 11.57 -0.76 11.19
C VAL A 83 12.58 -1.18 12.27
N LYS A 84 13.89 -1.04 12.03
CA LYS A 84 14.93 -1.32 13.02
C LYS A 84 14.97 -0.27 14.13
N TRP A 85 14.73 1.00 13.80
CA TRP A 85 14.90 2.14 14.70
C TRP A 85 13.57 2.72 15.22
N SER A 86 12.43 2.35 14.62
CA SER A 86 11.11 2.71 15.11
C SER A 86 10.48 1.59 15.94
N ARG A 87 9.52 1.97 16.76
CA ARG A 87 8.53 1.07 17.35
C ARG A 87 7.49 0.67 16.28
N THR A 88 7.88 -0.22 15.36
CA THR A 88 6.95 -0.73 14.34
C THR A 88 6.16 -1.94 14.84
N ILE A 89 4.83 -1.85 14.84
CA ILE A 89 3.94 -3.00 14.94
C ILE A 89 3.86 -3.62 13.53
N ARG A 90 4.43 -4.82 13.38
CA ARG A 90 4.35 -5.57 12.13
C ARG A 90 3.04 -6.34 12.09
N VAL A 91 2.21 -6.05 11.10
CA VAL A 91 0.94 -6.75 10.89
C VAL A 91 1.09 -7.64 9.66
N LYS A 92 0.86 -8.95 9.83
CA LYS A 92 0.73 -9.86 8.69
C LYS A 92 -0.67 -9.72 8.10
N ARG A 93 -0.75 -9.54 6.79
CA ARG A 93 -1.99 -9.16 6.09
C ARG A 93 -2.74 -10.36 5.53
N ALA A 94 -2.26 -11.59 5.77
CA ALA A 94 -2.73 -12.82 5.15
C ALA A 94 -3.14 -13.93 6.14
N ASN A 95 -2.72 -13.87 7.42
CA ASN A 95 -2.90 -14.97 8.38
C ASN A 95 -3.54 -14.53 9.71
N SER A 96 -4.06 -15.50 10.47
CA SER A 96 -4.61 -15.44 11.85
C SER A 96 -3.75 -14.72 12.92
N LEU A 97 -2.54 -14.27 12.56
CA LEU A 97 -1.67 -13.35 13.32
C LEU A 97 -2.18 -11.89 13.32
N GLU A 98 -3.28 -11.60 12.65
CA GLU A 98 -3.96 -10.29 12.64
C GLU A 98 -4.36 -9.82 14.05
N LEU A 99 -4.73 -10.76 14.94
CA LEU A 99 -5.17 -10.46 16.31
C LEU A 99 -4.05 -9.92 17.20
N GLU A 100 -2.81 -10.38 17.06
CA GLU A 100 -1.70 -9.93 17.91
C GLU A 100 -1.30 -8.50 17.57
N GLY A 101 -1.18 -8.19 16.28
CA GLY A 101 -0.93 -6.83 15.80
C GLY A 101 -2.03 -5.87 16.26
N LEU A 102 -3.30 -6.27 16.14
CA LEU A 102 -4.44 -5.50 16.59
C LEU A 102 -4.43 -5.25 18.11
N ARG A 103 -4.20 -6.30 18.91
CA ARG A 103 -4.07 -6.18 20.38
C ARG A 103 -2.97 -5.21 20.75
N ARG A 104 -1.80 -5.31 20.10
CA ARG A 104 -0.67 -4.41 20.36
C ARG A 104 -0.98 -2.96 19.99
N MET A 105 -1.70 -2.73 18.89
CA MET A 105 -2.18 -1.38 18.53
C MET A 105 -3.12 -0.83 19.60
N ILE A 106 -4.09 -1.64 20.06
CA ILE A 106 -4.99 -1.26 21.15
C ILE A 106 -4.23 -0.94 22.43
N ASP A 107 -3.25 -1.77 22.81
CA ASP A 107 -2.45 -1.57 24.02
C ASP A 107 -1.62 -0.28 23.98
N VAL A 108 -1.01 0.03 22.82
CA VAL A 108 -0.26 1.28 22.63
C VAL A 108 -1.17 2.48 22.85
N LEU A 109 -2.35 2.48 22.24
CA LEU A 109 -3.31 3.58 22.35
C LEU A 109 -3.88 3.70 23.76
N LYS A 110 -4.28 2.59 24.39
CA LYS A 110 -4.78 2.59 25.78
C LYS A 110 -3.73 3.07 26.81
N LYS A 111 -2.44 2.93 26.50
CA LYS A 111 -1.33 3.45 27.32
C LYS A 111 -0.97 4.91 27.01
N GLY A 112 -1.80 5.63 26.24
CA GLY A 112 -1.56 7.03 25.87
C GLY A 112 -0.53 7.22 24.75
N GLY A 113 -0.21 6.16 24.00
CA GLY A 113 0.74 6.21 22.90
C GLY A 113 0.15 6.80 21.61
N MET A 114 1.03 7.19 20.69
CA MET A 114 0.67 7.67 19.36
C MET A 114 0.95 6.58 18.32
N LEU A 115 0.07 6.43 17.33
CA LEU A 115 0.16 5.38 16.32
C LEU A 115 -0.11 5.95 14.93
N LEU A 116 0.88 5.85 14.04
CA LEU A 116 0.74 6.17 12.61
C LEU A 116 0.23 4.95 11.84
N ILE A 117 -0.89 5.14 11.14
CA ILE A 117 -1.52 4.16 10.26
C ILE A 117 -1.81 4.79 8.91
N PHE A 118 -1.59 4.02 7.86
CA PHE A 118 -2.06 4.34 6.52
C PHE A 118 -3.36 3.56 6.25
N PRO A 119 -4.55 4.19 6.25
CA PRO A 119 -5.84 3.49 6.13
C PRO A 119 -5.97 2.69 4.82
N GLU A 120 -5.19 3.06 3.81
CA GLU A 120 -5.08 2.35 2.54
C GLU A 120 -4.48 0.93 2.71
N GLY A 121 -3.72 0.63 3.77
CA GLY A 121 -3.15 -0.70 3.96
C GLY A 121 -1.99 -1.05 3.01
N GLY A 122 -1.54 -0.12 2.17
CA GLY A 122 -0.31 -0.16 1.37
C GLY A 122 -0.31 0.85 0.24
N THR A 123 0.76 0.87 -0.56
CA THR A 123 1.05 1.89 -1.59
C THR A 123 0.59 1.52 -3.00
N TRP A 124 -0.25 0.50 -3.16
CA TRP A 124 -0.74 0.14 -4.49
C TRP A 124 -1.74 1.17 -4.97
N GLU A 125 -1.68 1.51 -6.26
CA GLU A 125 -2.57 2.49 -6.87
C GLU A 125 -4.03 2.07 -6.70
N LYS A 126 -4.77 2.83 -5.91
CA LYS A 126 -6.18 2.61 -5.68
C LYS A 126 -6.92 3.92 -5.41
N PRO A 127 -8.25 3.93 -5.61
CA PRO A 127 -9.09 5.04 -5.22
C PRO A 127 -8.94 5.29 -3.72
N LEU A 128 -8.95 6.56 -3.31
CA LEU A 128 -8.75 6.93 -1.91
C LEU A 128 -9.82 6.29 -0.99
N HIS A 129 -11.06 6.16 -1.48
CA HIS A 129 -12.18 5.61 -0.69
C HIS A 129 -12.14 4.08 -0.51
N GLN A 130 -11.19 3.35 -1.12
CA GLN A 130 -10.96 1.93 -0.82
C GLN A 130 -10.12 1.73 0.46
N ALA A 131 -10.37 2.54 1.49
CA ALA A 131 -9.68 2.46 2.77
C ALA A 131 -10.25 1.35 3.65
N LYS A 132 -9.42 0.83 4.56
CA LYS A 132 -9.83 -0.18 5.54
C LYS A 132 -10.36 0.49 6.79
N GLU A 133 -11.33 -0.15 7.44
CA GLU A 133 -11.98 0.34 8.66
C GLU A 133 -11.09 0.31 9.92
N GLY A 134 -9.86 -0.22 9.82
CA GLY A 134 -8.99 -0.45 10.97
C GLY A 134 -8.73 0.81 11.83
N VAL A 135 -8.61 1.99 11.21
CA VAL A 135 -8.43 3.25 11.96
C VAL A 135 -9.71 3.65 12.71
N ALA A 136 -10.86 3.61 12.04
CA ALA A 136 -12.15 3.91 12.67
C ALA A 136 -12.44 2.93 13.81
N TYR A 137 -12.13 1.65 13.61
CA TYR A 137 -12.29 0.61 14.63
C TYR A 137 -11.39 0.85 15.83
N LEU A 138 -10.10 1.12 15.62
CA LEU A 138 -9.16 1.44 16.69
C LEU A 138 -9.62 2.67 17.48
N SER A 139 -10.05 3.73 16.79
CA SER A 139 -10.58 4.94 17.43
C SER A 139 -11.79 4.61 18.30
N MET A 140 -12.75 3.82 17.79
CA MET A 140 -13.94 3.42 18.53
C MET A 140 -13.61 2.61 19.80
N VAL A 141 -12.78 1.57 19.69
CA VAL A 141 -12.54 0.67 20.84
C VAL A 141 -11.57 1.22 21.86
N THR A 142 -10.73 2.18 21.48
CA THR A 142 -9.76 2.81 22.40
C THR A 142 -10.18 4.22 22.83
N GLN A 143 -11.24 4.77 22.25
CA GLN A 143 -11.66 6.15 22.41
C GLN A 143 -10.53 7.15 22.12
N THR A 144 -9.75 6.84 21.08
CA THR A 144 -8.59 7.66 20.66
C THR A 144 -9.00 8.62 19.54
N PRO A 145 -8.67 9.92 19.62
CA PRO A 145 -8.91 10.87 18.53
C PRO A 145 -8.00 10.62 17.31
N ILE A 146 -8.42 11.09 16.14
CA ILE A 146 -7.71 10.85 14.87
C ILE A 146 -7.17 12.17 14.29
N LEU A 147 -5.89 12.23 13.97
CA LEU A 147 -5.27 13.31 13.19
C LEU A 147 -5.18 12.88 11.71
N PRO A 148 -6.01 13.44 10.80
CA PRO A 148 -5.90 13.21 9.37
C PRO A 148 -4.70 13.98 8.79
N VAL A 149 -3.96 13.35 7.87
CA VAL A 149 -2.78 13.93 7.23
C VAL A 149 -2.82 13.67 5.72
N GLY A 150 -2.68 14.73 4.93
CA GLY A 150 -2.54 14.64 3.48
C GLY A 150 -1.08 14.81 3.06
N ILE A 151 -0.57 13.85 2.29
CA ILE A 151 0.77 13.83 1.69
C ILE A 151 0.64 13.87 0.17
N GLY A 152 1.19 14.91 -0.44
CA GLY A 152 1.17 15.12 -1.89
C GLY A 152 2.57 15.21 -2.50
N GLY A 153 2.69 14.88 -3.78
CA GLY A 153 3.96 14.90 -4.53
C GLY A 153 4.89 13.71 -4.27
N ALA A 154 4.46 12.72 -3.47
CA ALA A 154 5.28 11.57 -3.06
C ALA A 154 5.35 10.43 -4.09
N TYR A 155 4.40 10.39 -5.03
CA TYR A 155 4.37 9.39 -6.09
C TYR A 155 5.46 9.67 -7.14
N GLY A 156 6.27 8.68 -7.49
CA GLY A 156 7.34 8.82 -8.49
C GLY A 156 8.61 9.56 -8.04
N THR A 157 8.60 10.12 -6.82
CA THR A 157 9.67 10.95 -6.24
C THR A 157 11.05 10.31 -6.26
N TRP A 158 11.14 8.98 -6.06
CA TRP A 158 12.42 8.26 -6.10
C TRP A 158 13.19 8.49 -7.41
N SER A 159 12.49 8.54 -8.54
CA SER A 159 13.12 8.76 -9.85
C SER A 159 13.78 10.13 -9.96
N GLU A 160 13.21 11.14 -9.31
CA GLU A 160 13.76 12.49 -9.26
C GLU A 160 14.92 12.59 -8.28
N VAL A 161 14.79 11.97 -7.11
CA VAL A 161 15.86 11.89 -6.11
C VAL A 161 17.11 11.19 -6.67
N PHE A 162 16.95 10.10 -7.42
CA PHE A 162 18.06 9.42 -8.09
C PHE A 162 18.71 10.25 -9.21
N ARG A 163 18.00 11.25 -9.73
CA ARG A 163 18.53 12.26 -10.67
C ARG A 163 19.09 13.49 -9.94
N LEU A 164 19.34 13.38 -8.64
CA LEU A 164 19.84 14.44 -7.76
C LEU A 164 18.95 15.69 -7.75
N LYS A 165 17.67 15.54 -8.08
CA LYS A 165 16.68 16.61 -7.92
C LYS A 165 16.14 16.59 -6.48
N ARG A 166 15.65 17.76 -6.06
CA ARG A 166 14.96 17.94 -4.76
C ARG A 166 13.46 18.18 -4.98
N PRO A 167 12.66 17.12 -5.23
CA PRO A 167 11.24 17.25 -5.47
C PRO A 167 10.50 17.84 -4.27
N MET A 168 9.40 18.54 -4.54
CA MET A 168 8.56 19.15 -3.52
C MET A 168 7.53 18.14 -3.00
N ILE A 169 7.48 17.98 -1.68
CA ILE A 169 6.49 17.17 -0.97
C ILE A 169 5.61 18.10 -0.14
N SER A 170 4.30 17.98 -0.32
CA SER A 170 3.31 18.70 0.48
C SER A 170 2.89 17.82 1.66
N VAL A 171 2.92 18.35 2.88
CA VAL A 171 2.40 17.66 4.07
C VAL A 171 1.44 18.59 4.80
N LYS A 172 0.16 18.24 4.84
CA LYS A 172 -0.86 19.03 5.54
C LYS A 172 -1.51 18.21 6.65
N PHE A 173 -1.43 18.72 7.87
CA PHE A 173 -2.07 18.14 9.04
C PHE A 173 -3.44 18.81 9.23
N GLY A 174 -4.51 18.00 9.20
CA GLY A 174 -5.86 18.49 9.40
C GLY A 174 -6.19 18.74 10.88
N GLU A 175 -7.44 19.06 11.16
CA GLU A 175 -7.94 19.17 12.53
C GLU A 175 -8.13 17.79 13.14
N VAL A 176 -7.85 17.67 14.44
CA VAL A 176 -8.04 16.44 15.19
C VAL A 176 -9.53 16.10 15.26
N ILE A 177 -9.89 14.93 14.77
CA ILE A 177 -11.24 14.37 14.79
C ILE A 177 -11.46 13.72 16.16
N PRO A 178 -12.60 13.97 16.83
CA PRO A 178 -12.93 13.29 18.07
C PRO A 178 -13.02 11.77 17.87
N PRO A 179 -12.92 10.98 18.95
CA PRO A 179 -13.03 9.53 18.86
C PRO A 179 -14.34 9.09 18.22
N VAL A 180 -14.28 8.00 17.45
CA VAL A 180 -15.49 7.38 16.89
C VAL A 180 -16.38 6.89 18.06
N PRO A 181 -17.69 7.21 18.06
CA PRO A 181 -18.59 6.80 19.13
C PRO A 181 -18.70 5.29 19.26
N GLN A 182 -18.73 4.79 20.49
CA GLN A 182 -19.09 3.39 20.74
C GLN A 182 -20.59 3.20 20.56
N VAL A 183 -20.97 2.22 19.76
CA VAL A 183 -22.37 1.89 19.46
C VAL A 183 -22.64 0.41 19.67
N ALA A 184 -23.91 0.05 19.82
CA ALA A 184 -24.34 -1.33 19.87
C ALA A 184 -23.91 -2.09 18.60
N HIS A 185 -23.68 -3.40 18.73
CA HIS A 185 -23.14 -4.24 17.66
C HIS A 185 -23.93 -4.13 16.34
N ALA A 186 -25.26 -4.01 16.42
CA ALA A 186 -26.14 -3.89 15.26
C ALA A 186 -25.84 -2.68 14.35
N HIS A 187 -25.27 -1.59 14.90
CA HIS A 187 -24.97 -0.37 14.15
C HIS A 187 -23.48 -0.19 13.84
N ARG A 188 -22.63 -1.10 14.34
CA ARG A 188 -21.17 -0.93 14.32
C ARG A 188 -20.62 -0.79 12.89
N ASN A 189 -21.02 -1.65 11.97
CA ASN A 189 -20.48 -1.63 10.60
C ASN A 189 -20.80 -0.31 9.90
N ALA A 190 -22.07 0.14 9.96
CA ALA A 190 -22.48 1.41 9.37
C ALA A 190 -21.72 2.61 9.96
N VAL A 191 -21.46 2.62 11.28
CA VAL A 191 -20.67 3.68 11.93
C VAL A 191 -19.21 3.64 11.49
N LEU A 192 -18.61 2.45 11.39
CA LEU A 192 -17.22 2.29 10.93
C LEU A 192 -17.04 2.70 9.47
N GLU A 193 -17.95 2.29 8.60
CA GLU A 193 -17.94 2.68 7.18
C GLU A 193 -18.07 4.21 7.03
N ASN A 194 -19.02 4.83 7.74
CA ASN A 194 -19.23 6.28 7.69
C ASN A 194 -18.03 7.07 8.26
N ALA A 195 -17.49 6.63 9.41
CA ALA A 195 -16.31 7.26 10.00
C ALA A 195 -15.07 7.11 9.11
N THR A 196 -14.90 5.95 8.46
CA THR A 196 -13.82 5.72 7.50
C THR A 196 -13.97 6.63 6.28
N ARG A 197 -15.20 6.80 5.77
CA ARG A 197 -15.48 7.71 4.65
C ARG A 197 -15.17 9.16 5.01
N ASP A 198 -15.68 9.67 6.13
CA ASP A 198 -15.39 11.04 6.59
C ASP A 198 -13.90 11.27 6.80
N LEU A 199 -13.19 10.31 7.39
CA LEU A 199 -11.74 10.38 7.55
C LEU A 199 -11.02 10.50 6.20
N MET A 200 -11.37 9.64 5.23
CA MET A 200 -10.75 9.69 3.91
C MET A 200 -11.10 10.97 3.15
N ASP A 201 -12.31 11.50 3.28
CA ASP A 201 -12.72 12.78 2.68
C ASP A 201 -11.91 13.94 3.26
N ARG A 202 -11.63 13.94 4.57
CA ARG A 202 -10.75 14.93 5.21
C ARG A 202 -9.32 14.81 4.69
N ILE A 203 -8.79 13.59 4.59
CA ILE A 203 -7.46 13.34 4.02
C ILE A 203 -7.40 13.84 2.55
N TYR A 204 -8.43 13.56 1.74
CA TYR A 204 -8.52 14.02 0.36
C TYR A 204 -8.40 15.54 0.23
N ARG A 205 -9.15 16.28 1.06
CA ARG A 205 -9.15 17.75 1.05
C ARG A 205 -7.81 18.36 1.45
N LEU A 206 -6.96 17.61 2.16
CA LEU A 206 -5.61 18.02 2.53
C LEU A 206 -4.60 17.84 1.38
N LEU A 207 -4.92 17.01 0.38
CA LEU A 207 -4.05 16.78 -0.78
C LEU A 207 -4.01 18.00 -1.71
N PRO A 208 -2.89 18.25 -2.40
CA PRO A 208 -2.85 19.25 -3.46
C PRO A 208 -3.63 18.77 -4.70
N GLY A 209 -4.06 19.71 -5.53
CA GLY A 209 -4.91 19.44 -6.71
C GLY A 209 -4.41 18.34 -7.67
N PRO A 210 -3.10 18.27 -8.00
CA PRO A 210 -2.58 17.18 -8.83
C PRO A 210 -2.76 15.78 -8.22
N ASP A 211 -2.57 15.64 -6.90
CA ASP A 211 -2.76 14.36 -6.21
C ASP A 211 -4.26 14.00 -6.09
N GLN A 212 -5.13 14.98 -5.87
CA GLN A 212 -6.58 14.79 -5.92
C GLN A 212 -7.03 14.27 -7.29
N LYS A 213 -6.59 14.92 -8.38
CA LYS A 213 -6.86 14.45 -9.75
C LYS A 213 -6.38 13.02 -9.98
N ARG A 214 -5.19 12.67 -9.49
CA ARG A 214 -4.66 11.30 -9.57
C ARG A 214 -5.59 10.30 -8.87
N TYR A 215 -6.07 10.61 -7.66
CA TYR A 215 -7.03 9.75 -6.96
C TYR A 215 -8.38 9.65 -7.69
N ASP A 216 -8.86 10.74 -8.28
CA ASP A 216 -10.11 10.77 -9.06
C ASP A 216 -10.01 9.93 -10.33
N GLU A 217 -8.88 10.02 -11.05
CA GLU A 217 -8.59 9.18 -12.21
C GLU A 217 -8.55 7.71 -11.78
N LEU A 218 -7.82 7.37 -10.71
CA LEU A 218 -7.78 6.01 -10.17
C LEU A 218 -9.16 5.48 -9.79
N ALA A 219 -10.06 6.34 -9.29
CA ALA A 219 -11.45 6.00 -8.97
C ALA A 219 -12.29 5.64 -10.20
N ARG A 220 -11.98 6.23 -11.37
CA ARG A 220 -12.74 6.04 -12.61
C ARG A 220 -12.12 5.02 -13.55
N ARG A 221 -10.84 4.67 -13.36
CA ARG A 221 -10.09 3.76 -14.23
C ARG A 221 -10.82 2.43 -14.41
N GLN A 222 -11.11 2.12 -15.67
CA GLN A 222 -11.57 0.80 -16.08
C GLN A 222 -10.41 0.07 -16.76
N TYR A 223 -10.04 -1.08 -16.20
CA TYR A 223 -8.93 -1.88 -16.71
C TYR A 223 -9.41 -2.94 -17.70
N ASP A 224 -8.63 -3.16 -18.75
CA ASP A 224 -8.82 -4.29 -19.67
C ASP A 224 -7.45 -4.88 -20.07
N LEU A 225 -7.48 -6.07 -20.67
CA LEU A 225 -6.27 -6.78 -21.11
C LEU A 225 -6.49 -7.45 -22.46
N TYR A 226 -5.69 -7.04 -23.43
CA TYR A 226 -5.57 -7.69 -24.73
C TYR A 226 -4.45 -8.73 -24.70
N THR A 227 -4.73 -9.93 -25.19
CA THR A 227 -3.77 -11.04 -25.26
C THR A 227 -3.52 -11.39 -26.71
N GLU A 228 -2.25 -11.37 -27.11
CA GLU A 228 -1.80 -11.84 -28.43
C GLU A 228 -1.01 -13.13 -28.28
N ILE A 229 -1.27 -14.11 -29.14
CA ILE A 229 -0.49 -15.35 -29.24
C ILE A 229 0.13 -15.49 -30.62
N TRP A 230 1.24 -16.22 -30.70
CA TRP A 230 1.92 -16.51 -31.97
C TRP A 230 1.94 -18.01 -32.24
N ARG A 231 1.40 -18.41 -33.39
CA ARG A 231 1.62 -19.73 -33.99
C ARG A 231 2.43 -19.54 -35.28
N GLY A 232 3.74 -19.33 -35.14
CA GLY A 232 4.59 -18.79 -36.20
C GLY A 232 4.88 -17.29 -36.03
N ASP A 233 4.76 -16.51 -37.10
CA ASP A 233 5.18 -15.09 -37.12
C ASP A 233 4.05 -14.08 -36.94
N VAL A 234 2.81 -14.47 -37.23
CA VAL A 234 1.64 -13.57 -37.16
C VAL A 234 0.98 -13.66 -35.78
N PRO A 235 0.78 -12.53 -35.07
CA PRO A 235 0.02 -12.50 -33.84
C PRO A 235 -1.48 -12.71 -34.10
N GLN A 236 -2.12 -13.48 -33.22
CA GLN A 236 -3.55 -13.66 -33.17
C GLN A 236 -4.07 -13.16 -31.83
N MET A 237 -5.12 -12.33 -31.88
CA MET A 237 -5.82 -11.89 -30.68
C MET A 237 -6.66 -13.02 -30.12
N VAL A 238 -6.57 -13.24 -28.81
CA VAL A 238 -7.38 -14.22 -28.10
C VAL A 238 -8.13 -13.54 -26.95
N ASP A 239 -9.38 -13.93 -26.76
CA ASP A 239 -10.13 -13.49 -25.61
C ASP A 239 -9.67 -14.24 -24.37
N LEU A 240 -9.54 -13.51 -23.27
CA LEU A 240 -9.09 -14.05 -22.01
C LEU A 240 -10.18 -13.81 -20.96
N PRO A 241 -10.82 -14.86 -20.44
CA PRO A 241 -11.75 -14.70 -19.34
C PRO A 241 -11.06 -14.06 -18.11
N GLY A 242 -11.75 -13.15 -17.42
CA GLY A 242 -11.17 -12.39 -16.30
C GLY A 242 -10.11 -11.36 -16.71
N ARG A 243 -9.97 -11.05 -18.00
CA ARG A 243 -9.02 -10.06 -18.55
C ARG A 243 -9.02 -8.71 -17.85
N THR A 244 -10.16 -8.20 -17.40
CA THR A 244 -10.24 -6.90 -16.72
C THR A 244 -9.54 -6.94 -15.36
N ALA A 245 -9.77 -8.00 -14.58
CA ALA A 245 -9.15 -8.19 -13.27
C ALA A 245 -7.64 -8.48 -13.38
N LEU A 246 -7.23 -9.35 -14.32
CA LEU A 246 -5.81 -9.58 -14.59
C LEU A 246 -5.13 -8.33 -15.16
N GLY A 247 -5.82 -7.59 -16.04
CA GLY A 247 -5.39 -6.30 -16.58
C GLY A 247 -5.11 -5.27 -15.50
N GLU A 248 -5.95 -5.19 -14.47
CA GLU A 248 -5.73 -4.35 -13.30
C GLU A 248 -4.49 -4.79 -12.51
N LEU A 249 -4.32 -6.09 -12.26
CA LEU A 249 -3.17 -6.62 -11.52
C LEU A 249 -1.85 -6.27 -12.22
N ILE A 250 -1.75 -6.53 -13.52
CA ILE A 250 -0.49 -6.33 -14.25
C ILE A 250 -0.13 -4.85 -14.41
N GLN A 251 -1.12 -3.96 -14.42
CA GLN A 251 -0.91 -2.51 -14.46
C GLN A 251 -0.51 -1.90 -13.12
N LYS A 252 -0.60 -2.68 -12.04
CA LYS A 252 -0.23 -2.23 -10.69
C LYS A 252 1.11 -2.85 -10.29
N PRO A 253 2.25 -2.26 -10.69
CA PRO A 253 3.57 -2.85 -10.41
C PRO A 253 3.83 -3.06 -8.92
N ASN A 254 3.23 -2.27 -8.03
CA ASN A 254 3.33 -2.44 -6.58
C ASN A 254 2.68 -3.73 -6.05
N LEU A 255 1.79 -4.37 -6.82
CA LEU A 255 1.22 -5.67 -6.50
C LEU A 255 2.11 -6.84 -6.95
N LEU A 256 2.87 -6.67 -8.06
CA LEU A 256 3.73 -7.73 -8.60
C LEU A 256 5.19 -7.65 -8.13
N ASN A 257 5.71 -6.44 -7.90
CA ASN A 257 7.10 -6.22 -7.49
C ASN A 257 7.52 -6.99 -6.22
N PRO A 258 6.67 -7.17 -5.19
CA PRO A 258 7.04 -7.98 -4.03
C PRO A 258 7.38 -9.43 -4.36
N PHE A 259 6.69 -10.03 -5.34
CA PHE A 259 6.97 -11.41 -5.78
C PHE A 259 8.33 -11.54 -6.48
N VAL A 260 8.76 -10.53 -7.21
CA VAL A 260 10.10 -10.51 -7.83
C VAL A 260 11.17 -10.20 -6.80
N ARG A 261 11.01 -9.11 -6.05
CA ARG A 261 12.07 -8.59 -5.17
C ARG A 261 12.31 -9.46 -3.95
N ASN A 262 11.26 -10.09 -3.42
CA ASN A 262 11.34 -10.83 -2.16
C ASN A 262 11.36 -12.35 -2.38
N ALA A 263 10.59 -12.84 -3.34
CA ALA A 263 10.48 -14.28 -3.64
C ALA A 263 11.27 -14.71 -4.88
N GLY A 264 11.90 -13.78 -5.61
CA GLY A 264 12.73 -14.11 -6.77
C GLY A 264 11.96 -14.70 -7.96
N LEU A 265 10.65 -14.47 -8.05
CA LEU A 265 9.82 -15.14 -9.06
C LEU A 265 10.09 -14.58 -10.47
N PRO A 266 10.21 -15.45 -11.50
CA PRO A 266 10.47 -15.06 -12.89
C PRO A 266 9.17 -14.62 -13.62
N ILE A 267 8.52 -13.57 -13.13
CA ILE A 267 7.19 -13.13 -13.61
C ILE A 267 7.24 -11.97 -14.61
N ASP A 268 8.35 -11.85 -15.33
CA ASP A 268 8.55 -10.79 -16.33
C ASP A 268 7.46 -10.70 -17.41
N PRO A 269 6.91 -11.82 -17.94
CA PRO A 269 5.76 -11.80 -18.84
C PRO A 269 4.54 -11.05 -18.32
N LEU A 270 4.35 -11.01 -17.00
CA LEU A 270 3.23 -10.30 -16.35
C LEU A 270 3.56 -8.84 -16.02
N ARG A 271 4.84 -8.44 -16.06
CA ARG A 271 5.31 -7.11 -15.63
C ARG A 271 5.65 -6.18 -16.79
N PHE A 272 6.13 -6.74 -17.89
CA PHE A 272 6.61 -5.96 -19.02
C PHE A 272 5.68 -6.18 -20.20
N HIS A 273 4.97 -5.12 -20.56
CA HIS A 273 3.82 -5.19 -21.44
C HIS A 273 4.19 -4.93 -22.90
N GLY A 274 3.33 -5.38 -23.83
CA GLY A 274 3.45 -5.06 -25.26
C GLY A 274 4.65 -5.68 -25.98
N ARG A 275 5.42 -6.55 -25.32
CA ARG A 275 6.52 -7.31 -25.93
C ARG A 275 6.14 -8.79 -26.07
N ARG A 276 6.64 -9.44 -27.13
CA ARG A 276 6.49 -10.89 -27.33
C ARG A 276 7.44 -11.62 -26.39
N PHE A 277 6.91 -12.57 -25.63
CA PHE A 277 7.69 -13.52 -24.84
C PHE A 277 7.58 -14.92 -25.41
N PRO A 278 8.61 -15.77 -25.23
CA PRO A 278 8.48 -17.20 -25.44
C PRO A 278 7.38 -17.76 -24.54
N VAL A 279 6.55 -18.67 -25.08
CA VAL A 279 5.43 -19.26 -24.33
C VAL A 279 5.90 -19.92 -23.02
N GLY A 280 7.07 -20.57 -23.03
CA GLY A 280 7.68 -21.20 -21.86
C GLY A 280 7.97 -20.24 -20.71
N ALA A 281 8.32 -18.98 -21.02
CA ALA A 281 8.53 -17.96 -19.99
C ALA A 281 7.21 -17.60 -19.28
N LEU A 282 6.11 -17.52 -20.03
CA LEU A 282 4.79 -17.29 -19.43
C LEU A 282 4.33 -18.46 -18.58
N GLN A 283 4.47 -19.70 -19.10
CA GLN A 283 4.11 -20.91 -18.35
C GLN A 283 4.85 -20.96 -17.02
N LEU A 284 6.16 -20.66 -17.03
CA LEU A 284 6.96 -20.57 -15.82
C LEU A 284 6.46 -19.45 -14.90
N ALA A 285 6.20 -18.25 -15.43
CA ALA A 285 5.71 -17.11 -14.66
C ALA A 285 4.39 -17.42 -13.93
N VAL A 286 3.39 -17.94 -14.64
CA VAL A 286 2.07 -18.28 -14.08
C VAL A 286 2.21 -19.39 -13.04
N LYS A 287 2.94 -20.47 -13.36
CA LYS A 287 3.19 -21.57 -12.42
C LYS A 287 3.90 -21.11 -11.14
N SER A 288 4.95 -20.29 -11.28
CA SER A 288 5.68 -19.73 -10.13
C SER A 288 4.79 -18.84 -9.27
N LEU A 289 3.95 -18.00 -9.89
CA LEU A 289 3.07 -17.10 -9.15
C LEU A 289 1.96 -17.87 -8.42
N LYS A 290 1.38 -18.91 -9.02
CA LYS A 290 0.35 -19.74 -8.38
C LYS A 290 0.90 -20.59 -7.23
N ASN A 291 2.14 -21.06 -7.32
CA ASN A 291 2.72 -21.98 -6.34
C ASN A 291 3.50 -21.29 -5.22
N THR A 292 3.59 -19.96 -5.23
CA THR A 292 4.29 -19.24 -4.16
C THR A 292 3.52 -19.29 -2.85
N GLN A 293 4.22 -19.53 -1.74
CA GLN A 293 3.63 -19.61 -0.39
C GLN A 293 4.01 -18.44 0.51
N GLN A 294 5.03 -17.66 0.13
CA GLN A 294 5.54 -16.54 0.93
C GLN A 294 5.74 -15.33 0.01
N PRO A 295 4.65 -14.64 -0.37
CA PRO A 295 3.28 -14.80 0.14
C PRO A 295 2.47 -15.80 -0.71
N SER A 296 1.39 -16.37 -0.18
CA SER A 296 0.37 -16.98 -1.04
C SER A 296 -0.22 -15.92 -1.96
N LEU A 297 -0.31 -16.19 -3.27
CA LEU A 297 -0.93 -15.25 -4.22
C LEU A 297 -2.38 -14.96 -3.83
N GLN A 298 -3.13 -16.00 -3.46
CA GLN A 298 -4.54 -15.87 -3.11
C GLN A 298 -4.74 -14.92 -1.93
N GLU A 299 -4.13 -15.24 -0.78
CA GLU A 299 -4.25 -14.42 0.43
C GLU A 299 -3.74 -12.99 0.20
N TYR A 300 -2.64 -12.86 -0.58
CA TYR A 300 -2.07 -11.58 -0.93
C TYR A 300 -3.05 -10.70 -1.71
N LEU A 301 -3.77 -11.27 -2.69
CA LEU A 301 -4.72 -10.56 -3.53
C LEU A 301 -6.06 -10.35 -2.82
N GLU A 302 -6.58 -11.32 -2.07
CA GLU A 302 -7.84 -11.20 -1.34
C GLU A 302 -7.81 -10.01 -0.39
N TYR A 303 -6.70 -9.85 0.35
CA TYR A 303 -6.51 -8.71 1.24
C TYR A 303 -6.49 -7.35 0.50
N ARG A 304 -6.06 -7.32 -0.77
CA ARG A 304 -5.74 -6.07 -1.50
C ARG A 304 -6.79 -5.66 -2.53
N LEU A 305 -7.43 -6.63 -3.16
CA LEU A 305 -8.38 -6.47 -4.26
C LEU A 305 -9.77 -7.04 -3.94
N GLY A 306 -9.91 -7.80 -2.85
CA GLY A 306 -11.14 -8.50 -2.48
C GLY A 306 -11.25 -9.90 -3.09
N SER A 307 -12.19 -10.69 -2.57
CA SER A 307 -12.46 -12.07 -3.01
C SER A 307 -12.76 -12.15 -4.50
N ASP A 308 -13.71 -11.35 -4.98
CA ASP A 308 -14.28 -11.49 -6.33
C ASP A 308 -13.23 -11.22 -7.40
N LYS A 309 -12.43 -10.16 -7.22
CA LYS A 309 -11.31 -9.86 -8.13
C LYS A 309 -10.22 -10.92 -8.03
N THR A 310 -9.97 -11.47 -6.85
CA THR A 310 -8.95 -12.52 -6.68
C THR A 310 -9.35 -13.78 -7.42
N THR A 311 -10.61 -14.21 -7.29
CA THR A 311 -11.16 -15.34 -8.04
C THR A 311 -11.07 -15.09 -9.55
N ALA A 312 -11.45 -13.89 -10.02
CA ALA A 312 -11.34 -13.53 -11.43
C ALA A 312 -9.89 -13.55 -11.96
N ILE A 313 -8.93 -13.10 -11.15
CA ILE A 313 -7.49 -13.16 -11.49
C ILE A 313 -7.01 -14.60 -11.56
N GLN A 314 -7.37 -15.46 -10.60
CA GLN A 314 -6.96 -16.86 -10.62
C GLN A 314 -7.51 -17.57 -11.86
N PHE A 315 -8.78 -17.33 -12.18
CA PHE A 315 -9.41 -17.86 -13.39
C PHE A 315 -8.71 -17.38 -14.68
N ALA A 316 -8.35 -16.09 -14.74
CA ALA A 316 -7.60 -15.54 -15.86
C ALA A 316 -6.21 -16.16 -16.00
N LEU A 317 -5.50 -16.39 -14.89
CA LEU A 317 -4.20 -17.07 -14.90
C LEU A 317 -4.31 -18.52 -15.39
N ASP A 318 -5.39 -19.22 -15.02
CA ASP A 318 -5.66 -20.58 -15.49
C ASP A 318 -5.97 -20.64 -16.98
N ALA A 319 -6.84 -19.74 -17.47
CA ALA A 319 -7.12 -19.61 -18.88
C ALA A 319 -5.84 -19.26 -19.68
N LEU A 320 -5.01 -18.37 -19.14
CA LEU A 320 -3.74 -17.98 -19.75
C LEU A 320 -2.77 -19.16 -19.82
N GLN A 321 -2.71 -19.99 -18.79
CA GLN A 321 -1.93 -21.23 -18.76
C GLN A 321 -2.43 -22.25 -19.78
N GLN A 322 -3.76 -22.40 -19.94
CA GLN A 322 -4.35 -23.29 -20.94
C GLN A 322 -4.03 -22.83 -22.38
N ILE A 323 -4.17 -21.53 -22.66
CA ILE A 323 -3.78 -20.94 -23.95
C ILE A 323 -2.30 -21.21 -24.24
N ALA A 324 -1.43 -20.99 -23.24
CA ALA A 324 0.00 -21.23 -23.38
C ALA A 324 0.36 -22.71 -23.59
N ASN A 325 -0.49 -23.64 -23.15
CA ASN A 325 -0.30 -25.08 -23.34
C ASN A 325 -0.89 -25.61 -24.66
N THR A 326 -1.58 -24.76 -25.43
CA THR A 326 -2.17 -25.16 -26.71
C THR A 326 -1.07 -25.40 -27.74
N GLU A 327 -1.21 -26.48 -28.50
CA GLU A 327 -0.22 -26.87 -29.52
C GLU A 327 0.01 -25.76 -30.56
N GLY A 328 1.27 -25.58 -30.95
CA GLY A 328 1.70 -24.58 -31.92
C GLY A 328 1.84 -23.16 -31.37
N VAL A 329 1.45 -22.87 -30.12
CA VAL A 329 1.70 -21.56 -29.50
C VAL A 329 3.19 -21.45 -29.15
N THR A 330 3.86 -20.46 -29.74
CA THR A 330 5.31 -20.22 -29.59
C THR A 330 5.62 -18.99 -28.75
N GLY A 331 4.71 -18.01 -28.74
CA GLY A 331 4.89 -16.79 -28.00
C GLY A 331 3.58 -16.12 -27.61
N ILE A 332 3.69 -15.20 -26.68
CA ILE A 332 2.55 -14.46 -26.13
C ILE A 332 2.93 -13.03 -25.75
N SER A 333 1.96 -12.12 -25.79
CA SER A 333 2.11 -10.75 -25.33
C SER A 333 0.85 -10.32 -24.59
N LEU A 334 1.07 -9.65 -23.46
CA LEU A 334 0.03 -9.05 -22.65
C LEU A 334 0.04 -7.54 -22.86
N LYS A 335 -1.09 -7.00 -23.30
CA LYS A 335 -1.30 -5.59 -23.62
C LYS A 335 -2.41 -5.05 -22.71
N PRO A 336 -2.08 -4.68 -21.46
CA PRO A 336 -3.01 -4.01 -20.60
C PRO A 336 -3.39 -2.64 -21.15
N VAL A 337 -4.65 -2.28 -20.99
CA VAL A 337 -5.15 -0.93 -21.26
C VAL A 337 -6.00 -0.45 -20.09
N TRP A 338 -6.18 0.86 -20.02
CA TRP A 338 -7.14 1.48 -19.12
C TRP A 338 -7.84 2.63 -19.82
N ARG A 339 -9.07 2.93 -19.40
CA ARG A 339 -9.85 4.09 -19.83
C ARG A 339 -10.26 4.92 -18.63
#